data_AF-A0A969LKY3-F1
#
_entry.id   AF-A0A969LKY3-F1
#
_cell.length_a   1.000
_cell.length_b   1.000
_cell.length_c   1.000
_cell.angle_alpha   90.00
_cell.angle_beta   90.00
_cell.angle_gamma   90.00
#
_symmetry.space_group_name_H-M   'P 1'
#
loop_
_entity.id
_entity.type
_entity.pdbx_description
1 polymer ?
#
loop_
_entity_poly.entity_id
_entity_poly.type
_entity_poly.pdbx_seq_one_letter_code
_entity_poly.pdbx_strand_id
1 'polypeptide(L)'
;MLLSGILSSLFISSSSFFLSSSHGYAENRGLVSFKEIIVLFIILLPLSLLLYALNKKILKSRFKAGVFTSLLLMALLFYGVMEDFLAGHPSLSAMARFSRLLPLTLLVLAVLFFLIRKSKFSFHRVSVFLSALFFIYIIADAGSLLYHIVSGKKPNLHTGNETAVNRCDTCSKPDIYLVLLDEYWGAEGLKACYGYENSAF
;
A
#
# COMPACT_ATOMS: atom_id res chain seq x y z
N MET A 1 28.46 16.15 3.23
CA MET A 1 28.08 15.66 1.88
C MET A 1 27.85 14.14 1.81
N LEU A 2 28.57 13.31 2.59
CA LEU A 2 28.33 11.87 2.70
C LEU A 2 26.99 11.51 3.37
N LEU A 3 26.63 12.23 4.44
CA LEU A 3 25.37 12.03 5.18
C LEU A 3 24.14 12.37 4.33
N SER A 4 24.14 13.48 3.59
CA SER A 4 22.94 13.95 2.88
C SER A 4 22.49 12.99 1.77
N GLY A 5 23.42 12.31 1.09
CA GLY A 5 23.08 11.33 0.07
C GLY A 5 22.44 10.06 0.64
N ILE A 6 22.98 9.56 1.76
CA ILE A 6 22.48 8.37 2.45
C ILE A 6 21.14 8.68 3.12
N LEU A 7 21.02 9.83 3.79
CA LEU A 7 19.76 10.32 4.34
C LEU A 7 18.73 10.54 3.24
N SER A 8 19.07 11.10 2.09
CA SER A 8 18.08 11.29 1.01
C SER A 8 17.55 9.96 0.46
N SER A 9 18.40 8.94 0.28
CA SER A 9 17.94 7.63 -0.21
C SER A 9 17.20 6.81 0.84
N LEU A 10 17.61 6.91 2.10
CA LEU A 10 16.89 6.33 3.24
C LEU A 10 15.53 6.98 3.41
N PHE A 11 15.51 8.31 3.32
CA PHE A 11 14.31 9.12 3.42
C PHE A 11 13.33 8.69 2.32
N ILE A 12 13.73 8.74 1.05
CA ILE A 12 12.89 8.29 -0.07
C ILE A 12 12.33 6.87 0.15
N SER A 13 13.17 5.93 0.58
CA SER A 13 12.76 4.54 0.78
C SER A 13 11.78 4.39 1.96
N SER A 14 12.00 5.12 3.05
CA SER A 14 11.11 5.15 4.22
C SER A 14 9.80 5.89 3.95
N SER A 15 9.81 6.89 3.07
CA SER A 15 8.66 7.73 2.77
C SER A 15 7.66 7.06 1.83
N SER A 16 8.13 6.40 0.76
CA SER A 16 7.25 5.56 -0.08
C SER A 16 6.54 4.48 0.74
N PHE A 17 7.24 4.01 1.77
CA PHE A 17 6.76 2.97 2.65
C PHE A 17 5.68 3.48 3.63
N PHE A 18 5.96 4.60 4.31
CA PHE A 18 4.98 5.26 5.18
C PHE A 18 3.67 5.53 4.43
N LEU A 19 3.76 5.97 3.16
CA LEU A 19 2.59 6.25 2.31
C LEU A 19 1.69 5.05 2.06
N SER A 20 2.30 3.89 1.82
CA SER A 20 1.55 2.69 1.46
C SER A 20 0.84 2.14 2.70
N SER A 21 1.46 2.25 3.87
CA SER A 21 0.87 1.80 5.13
C SER A 21 -0.18 2.75 5.70
N SER A 22 0.00 4.07 5.57
CA SER A 22 -1.00 5.08 5.97
C SER A 22 -2.24 5.02 5.08
N HIS A 23 -2.07 4.89 3.76
CA HIS A 23 -3.17 4.80 2.82
C HIS A 23 -3.95 3.48 2.98
N GLY A 24 -3.25 2.35 3.06
CA GLY A 24 -3.89 1.05 3.33
C GLY A 24 -4.63 1.01 4.67
N TYR A 25 -4.13 1.72 5.69
CA TYR A 25 -4.84 1.91 6.95
C TYR A 25 -6.06 2.83 6.83
N ALA A 26 -5.98 3.90 6.03
CA ALA A 26 -7.09 4.81 5.79
C ALA A 26 -8.24 4.15 5.04
N GLU A 27 -7.94 3.20 4.16
CA GLU A 27 -8.90 2.46 3.35
C GLU A 27 -9.52 1.27 4.11
N ASN A 28 -8.73 0.57 4.95
CA ASN A 28 -9.19 -0.59 5.74
C ASN A 28 -9.42 -0.26 7.23
N ARG A 29 -9.93 0.94 7.53
CA ARG A 29 -10.14 1.36 8.92
C ARG A 29 -11.12 0.45 9.65
N GLY A 30 -10.66 -0.11 10.77
CA GLY A 30 -11.44 -1.00 11.63
C GLY A 30 -11.07 -2.49 11.49
N LEU A 31 -10.39 -2.87 10.40
CA LEU A 31 -9.94 -4.25 10.16
C LEU A 31 -8.47 -4.45 10.55
N VAL A 32 -7.64 -3.41 10.39
CA VAL A 32 -6.18 -3.48 10.60
C VAL A 32 -5.78 -2.73 11.87
N SER A 33 -5.05 -3.40 12.77
CA SER A 33 -4.60 -2.81 14.04
C SER A 33 -3.39 -1.90 13.85
N PHE A 34 -3.25 -0.85 14.67
CA PHE A 34 -2.07 0.03 14.64
C PHE A 34 -0.75 -0.74 14.85
N LYS A 35 -0.81 -1.88 15.57
CA LYS A 35 0.33 -2.77 15.75
C LYS A 35 0.82 -3.38 14.42
N GLU A 36 -0.09 -3.71 13.52
CA GLU A 36 0.23 -4.33 12.23
C GLU A 36 0.96 -3.34 11.30
N ILE A 37 0.58 -2.07 11.36
CA ILE A 37 1.28 -0.98 10.65
C ILE A 37 2.74 -0.87 11.11
N ILE A 38 2.97 -0.90 12.43
CA ILE A 38 4.33 -0.86 12.98
C ILE A 38 5.13 -2.08 12.57
N VAL A 39 4.52 -3.28 12.61
CA VAL A 39 5.18 -4.53 12.19
C VAL A 39 5.55 -4.46 10.70
N LEU A 40 4.64 -4.02 9.84
CA LEU A 40 4.90 -3.79 8.41
C LEU A 40 6.06 -2.80 8.22
N PHE A 41 6.11 -1.74 9.01
CA PHE A 41 7.22 -0.76 8.98
C PHE A 41 8.56 -1.36 9.37
N ILE A 42 8.60 -2.15 10.43
CA ILE A 42 9.82 -2.84 10.89
C ILE A 42 10.30 -3.85 9.85
N ILE A 43 9.41 -4.51 9.11
CA ILE A 43 9.77 -5.50 8.08
C ILE A 43 10.26 -4.81 6.79
N LEU A 44 9.60 -3.73 6.36
CA LEU A 44 9.85 -3.15 5.04
C LEU A 44 11.00 -2.14 5.03
N LEU A 45 11.31 -1.51 6.17
CA LEU A 45 12.51 -0.68 6.31
C LEU A 45 13.82 -1.44 6.00
N PRO A 46 14.14 -2.59 6.64
CA PRO A 46 15.36 -3.34 6.34
C PRO A 46 15.35 -3.91 4.92
N LEU A 47 14.19 -4.30 4.38
CA LEU A 47 14.09 -4.73 2.98
C LEU A 47 14.49 -3.61 2.02
N SER A 48 14.01 -2.38 2.26
CA SER A 48 14.36 -1.22 1.44
C SER A 48 15.85 -0.87 1.52
N LEU A 49 16.45 -0.98 2.71
CA LEU A 49 17.88 -0.82 2.94
C LEU A 49 18.71 -1.87 2.21
N LEU A 50 18.28 -3.12 2.25
CA LEU A 50 18.91 -4.23 1.55
C LEU A 50 18.89 -4.01 0.04
N LEU A 51 17.74 -3.65 -0.52
CA LEU A 51 17.59 -3.34 -1.94
C LEU A 51 18.47 -2.17 -2.36
N TYR A 52 18.53 -1.10 -1.57
CA TYR A 52 19.42 0.02 -1.82
C TYR A 52 20.90 -0.40 -1.79
N ALA A 53 21.31 -1.21 -0.81
CA ALA A 53 22.68 -1.70 -0.71
C ALA A 53 23.08 -2.55 -1.92
N LEU A 54 22.19 -3.44 -2.37
CA LEU A 54 22.39 -4.25 -3.59
C LEU A 54 22.51 -3.35 -4.82
N ASN A 55 21.57 -2.41 -5.01
CA ASN A 55 21.58 -1.48 -6.13
C ASN A 55 22.81 -0.57 -6.13
N LYS A 56 23.28 -0.14 -4.95
CA LYS A 56 24.51 0.63 -4.79
C LYS A 56 25.74 -0.15 -5.22
N LYS A 57 25.81 -1.45 -4.88
CA LYS A 57 26.91 -2.33 -5.32
C LYS A 57 26.95 -2.48 -6.84
N ILE A 58 25.78 -2.56 -7.48
CA ILE A 58 25.67 -2.80 -8.93
C ILE A 58 25.86 -1.51 -9.74
N LEU A 59 25.18 -0.41 -9.37
CA LEU A 59 25.18 0.86 -10.11
C LEU A 59 26.36 1.78 -9.75
N LYS A 60 27.11 1.46 -8.68
CA LYS A 60 28.30 2.18 -8.17
C LYS A 60 28.11 3.67 -7.87
N SER A 61 26.89 4.20 -8.04
CA SER A 61 26.52 5.59 -7.80
C SER A 61 25.35 5.66 -6.84
N ARG A 62 25.47 6.50 -5.81
CA ARG A 62 24.47 6.63 -4.73
C ARG A 62 23.13 7.16 -5.25
N PHE A 63 23.16 8.16 -6.13
CA PHE A 63 21.94 8.76 -6.68
C PHE A 63 21.22 7.79 -7.63
N LYS A 64 21.96 7.08 -8.48
CA LYS A 64 21.36 6.05 -9.36
C LYS A 64 20.72 4.92 -8.56
N ALA A 65 21.42 4.45 -7.53
CA ALA A 65 20.91 3.41 -6.64
C ALA A 65 19.66 3.87 -5.88
N GLY A 66 19.63 5.12 -5.39
CA GLY A 66 18.46 5.71 -4.76
C GLY A 66 17.26 5.71 -5.70
N VAL A 67 17.39 6.37 -6.85
CA VAL A 67 16.31 6.48 -7.86
C VAL A 67 15.78 5.11 -8.28
N PHE A 68 16.67 4.15 -8.58
CA PHE A 68 16.22 2.83 -8.99
C PHE A 68 15.55 2.04 -7.86
N THR A 69 16.02 2.17 -6.62
CA THR A 69 15.37 1.55 -5.47
C THR A 69 13.98 2.13 -5.23
N SER A 70 13.81 3.44 -5.40
CA SER A 70 12.49 4.10 -5.32
C SER A 70 11.54 3.58 -6.38
N LEU A 71 12.00 3.45 -7.63
CA LEU A 71 11.19 2.89 -8.73
C LEU A 71 10.79 1.45 -8.46
N LEU A 72 11.70 0.64 -7.94
CA LEU A 72 11.45 -0.76 -7.62
C LEU A 72 10.45 -0.90 -6.48
N LEU A 73 10.62 -0.13 -5.39
CA LEU A 73 9.66 -0.13 -4.28
C LEU A 73 8.30 0.41 -4.71
N MET A 74 8.26 1.44 -5.55
CA MET A 74 7.00 1.97 -6.08
C MET A 74 6.27 0.91 -6.91
N ALA A 75 6.97 0.22 -7.80
CA ALA A 75 6.35 -0.84 -8.61
C ALA A 75 5.86 -2.03 -7.77
N LEU A 76 6.55 -2.37 -6.67
CA LEU A 76 6.15 -3.47 -5.78
C LEU A 76 5.00 -3.09 -4.85
N LEU A 77 5.09 -1.95 -4.18
CA LEU A 77 4.11 -1.52 -3.17
C LEU A 77 2.79 -1.06 -3.82
N PHE A 78 2.86 -0.44 -4.99
CA PHE A 78 1.67 0.05 -5.71
C PHE A 78 1.20 -0.91 -6.80
N TYR A 79 1.69 -2.16 -6.81
CA TYR A 79 1.29 -3.14 -7.83
C TYR A 79 -0.22 -3.38 -7.83
N GLY A 80 -0.83 -3.57 -6.65
CA GLY A 80 -2.27 -3.79 -6.52
C GLY A 80 -3.08 -2.60 -7.02
N VAL A 81 -2.72 -1.38 -6.61
CA VAL A 81 -3.37 -0.15 -7.08
C VAL A 81 -3.26 0.00 -8.61
N MET A 82 -2.13 -0.40 -9.20
CA MET A 82 -1.99 -0.42 -10.66
C MET A 82 -2.87 -1.47 -11.32
N GLU A 83 -2.98 -2.67 -10.75
CA GLU A 83 -3.88 -3.72 -11.22
C GLU A 83 -5.34 -3.24 -11.22
N ASP A 84 -5.80 -2.68 -10.10
CA ASP A 84 -7.16 -2.15 -9.94
C ASP A 84 -7.44 -0.99 -10.92
N PHE A 85 -6.47 -0.07 -11.07
CA PHE A 85 -6.60 1.06 -12.01
C PHE A 85 -6.72 0.60 -13.47
N LEU A 86 -5.94 -0.42 -13.88
CA LEU A 86 -6.02 -0.99 -15.22
C LEU A 86 -7.30 -1.79 -15.41
N ALA A 87 -7.76 -2.50 -14.38
CA ALA A 87 -9.00 -3.28 -14.43
C ALA A 87 -10.23 -2.38 -14.61
N GLY A 88 -10.22 -1.18 -14.00
CA GLY A 88 -11.28 -0.18 -14.13
C GLY A 88 -11.43 0.43 -15.52
N HIS A 89 -10.45 0.25 -16.42
CA HIS A 89 -10.52 0.73 -17.80
C HIS A 89 -10.84 -0.40 -18.78
N PRO A 90 -12.00 -0.39 -19.47
CA PRO A 90 -12.44 -1.53 -20.28
C PRO A 90 -11.46 -1.91 -21.39
N SER A 91 -10.77 -0.95 -22.00
CA SER A 91 -9.74 -1.18 -23.03
C SER A 91 -8.43 -1.77 -22.50
N LEU A 92 -8.12 -1.59 -21.22
CA LEU A 92 -6.88 -2.03 -20.57
C LEU A 92 -7.09 -3.19 -19.59
N SER A 93 -8.33 -3.56 -19.31
CA SER A 93 -8.74 -4.67 -18.44
C SER A 93 -8.06 -5.99 -18.79
N ALA A 94 -7.81 -6.25 -20.08
CA ALA A 94 -7.05 -7.41 -20.50
C ALA A 94 -5.63 -7.39 -19.93
N MET A 95 -4.95 -6.23 -19.91
CA MET A 95 -3.59 -6.11 -19.40
C MET A 95 -3.52 -6.15 -17.87
N ALA A 96 -4.63 -5.86 -17.18
CA ALA A 96 -4.69 -5.89 -15.72
C ALA A 96 -4.41 -7.27 -15.12
N ARG A 97 -4.67 -8.36 -15.86
CA ARG A 97 -4.43 -9.73 -15.36
C ARG A 97 -2.99 -9.90 -14.88
N PHE A 98 -2.82 -10.44 -13.68
CA PHE A 98 -1.53 -10.75 -13.06
C PHE A 98 -0.51 -11.41 -14.00
N SER A 99 -0.94 -12.39 -14.80
CA SER A 99 -0.08 -13.11 -15.75
C SER A 99 0.54 -12.22 -16.85
N ARG A 100 -0.04 -11.05 -17.13
CA ARG A 100 0.43 -10.09 -18.15
C ARG A 100 1.06 -8.85 -17.51
N LEU A 101 0.45 -8.34 -16.44
CA LEU A 101 0.93 -7.14 -15.77
C LEU A 101 2.30 -7.37 -15.12
N LEU A 102 2.49 -8.50 -14.43
CA LEU A 102 3.76 -8.83 -13.77
C LEU A 102 4.96 -8.86 -14.74
N PRO A 103 4.95 -9.65 -15.83
CA PRO A 103 6.08 -9.67 -16.76
C PRO A 103 6.30 -8.33 -17.46
N LEU A 104 5.23 -7.57 -17.73
CA LEU A 104 5.34 -6.23 -18.30
C LEU A 104 6.05 -5.27 -17.33
N THR A 105 5.66 -5.27 -16.06
CA THR A 105 6.30 -4.46 -15.01
C THR A 105 7.77 -4.83 -14.86
N LEU A 106 8.10 -6.12 -14.85
CA LEU A 106 9.49 -6.58 -14.80
C LEU A 106 10.30 -6.14 -16.03
N LEU A 107 9.70 -6.21 -17.23
CA LEU A 107 10.34 -5.75 -18.46
C LEU A 107 10.63 -4.25 -18.41
N VAL A 108 9.66 -3.44 -17.98
CA VAL A 108 9.83 -1.99 -17.82
C VAL A 108 10.93 -1.68 -16.80
N LEU A 109 10.94 -2.36 -15.65
CA LEU A 109 11.98 -2.19 -14.63
C LEU A 109 13.36 -2.58 -15.17
N ALA A 110 13.47 -3.67 -15.95
CA ALA A 110 14.72 -4.08 -16.56
C ALA A 110 15.22 -3.04 -17.57
N VAL A 111 14.35 -2.53 -18.44
CA VAL A 111 14.70 -1.46 -19.41
C VAL A 111 15.18 -0.21 -18.67
N LEU A 112 14.44 0.25 -17.67
CA LEU A 112 14.82 1.41 -16.85
C LEU A 112 16.16 1.18 -16.14
N PHE A 113 16.40 -0.02 -15.63
CA PHE A 113 17.67 -0.39 -15.02
C PHE A 113 18.84 -0.23 -16.00
N PHE A 114 18.72 -0.76 -17.22
CA PHE A 114 19.76 -0.63 -18.24
C PHE A 114 19.97 0.81 -18.68
N LEU A 115 18.89 1.60 -18.83
CA LEU A 115 18.96 3.02 -19.17
C LEU A 115 19.68 3.83 -18.08
N ILE A 116 19.33 3.63 -16.80
CA ILE A 116 19.96 4.31 -15.66
C ILE A 116 21.44 3.90 -15.54
N ARG A 117 21.74 2.61 -15.77
CA ARG A 117 23.11 2.10 -15.75
C ARG A 117 23.97 2.75 -16.83
N LYS A 118 23.50 2.78 -18.08
CA LYS A 118 24.24 3.37 -19.22
C LYS A 118 24.26 4.90 -19.24
N SER A 119 23.28 5.54 -18.60
CA SER A 119 23.18 7.00 -18.55
C SER A 119 24.40 7.65 -17.90
N LYS A 120 24.92 8.71 -18.53
CA LYS A 120 25.95 9.59 -17.94
C LYS A 120 25.34 10.77 -17.17
N PHE A 121 24.01 10.88 -17.12
CA PHE A 121 23.33 12.00 -16.46
C PHE A 121 23.55 12.00 -14.94
N SER A 122 23.64 13.20 -14.38
CA SER A 122 23.62 13.40 -12.93
C SER A 122 22.19 13.30 -12.42
N PHE A 123 21.86 12.17 -11.77
CA PHE A 123 20.56 11.92 -11.15
C PHE A 123 20.34 12.71 -9.85
N HIS A 124 21.19 13.68 -9.54
CA HIS A 124 21.09 14.47 -8.32
C HIS A 124 19.76 15.24 -8.24
N ARG A 125 19.37 15.95 -9.31
CA ARG A 125 18.12 16.73 -9.35
C ARG A 125 16.89 15.83 -9.19
N VAL A 126 16.89 14.68 -9.86
CA VAL A 126 15.79 13.69 -9.76
C VAL A 126 15.68 13.14 -8.34
N SER A 127 16.81 12.83 -7.71
CA SER A 127 16.82 12.37 -6.32
C SER A 127 16.29 13.43 -5.36
N VAL A 128 16.65 14.70 -5.54
CA VAL A 128 16.13 15.80 -4.71
C VAL A 128 14.64 16.00 -4.92
N PHE A 129 14.19 15.97 -6.18
CA PHE A 129 12.76 16.06 -6.51
C PHE A 129 11.95 14.93 -5.86
N LEU A 130 12.41 13.67 -5.98
CA LEU A 130 11.76 12.52 -5.35
C LEU A 130 11.71 12.68 -3.83
N SER A 131 12.81 13.07 -3.19
CA SER A 131 12.81 13.32 -1.73
C SER A 131 11.80 14.38 -1.32
N ALA A 132 11.71 15.49 -2.06
CA ALA A 132 10.78 16.57 -1.78
C ALA A 132 9.32 16.11 -1.97
N LEU A 133 9.04 15.41 -3.07
CA LEU A 133 7.74 14.84 -3.36
C LEU A 133 7.29 13.92 -2.21
N PHE A 134 8.15 12.97 -1.82
CA PHE A 134 7.87 12.04 -0.74
C PHE A 134 7.72 12.71 0.63
N PHE A 135 8.45 13.80 0.89
CA PHE A 135 8.30 14.60 2.11
C PHE A 135 6.91 15.25 2.19
N ILE A 136 6.46 15.89 1.10
CA ILE A 136 5.12 16.50 1.01
C ILE A 136 4.04 15.44 1.26
N TYR A 137 4.22 14.28 0.66
CA TYR A 137 3.33 13.13 0.77
C TYR A 137 3.24 12.59 2.22
N ILE A 138 4.35 12.47 2.95
CA ILE A 138 4.33 12.14 4.38
C ILE A 138 3.53 13.18 5.17
N ILE A 139 3.72 14.47 4.88
CA ILE A 139 2.99 15.54 5.59
C ILE A 139 1.49 15.44 5.31
N ALA A 140 1.10 15.21 4.06
CA ALA A 140 -0.29 15.03 3.68
C ALA A 140 -0.94 13.86 4.43
N ASP A 141 -0.25 12.72 4.50
CA ASP A 141 -0.72 11.53 5.22
C ASP A 141 -0.76 11.72 6.73
N ALA A 142 0.26 12.33 7.31
CA ALA A 142 0.28 12.66 8.74
C ALA A 142 -0.86 13.63 9.08
N GLY A 143 -1.13 14.59 8.21
CA GLY A 143 -2.27 15.52 8.31
C GLY A 143 -3.61 14.80 8.23
N SER A 144 -3.76 13.86 7.30
CA SER A 144 -4.96 12.99 7.21
C SER A 144 -5.14 12.18 8.49
N LEU A 145 -4.09 11.48 8.95
CA LEU A 145 -4.13 10.69 10.17
C LEU A 145 -4.53 11.54 11.39
N LEU A 146 -3.91 12.71 11.56
CA LEU A 146 -4.23 13.66 12.63
C LEU A 146 -5.68 14.16 12.54
N TYR A 147 -6.12 14.57 11.35
CA TYR A 147 -7.50 15.00 11.12
C TYR A 147 -8.50 13.93 11.57
N HIS A 148 -8.20 12.66 11.31
CA HIS A 148 -9.08 11.56 11.68
C HIS A 148 -9.03 11.18 13.16
N ILE A 149 -7.87 11.26 13.81
CA ILE A 149 -7.75 11.10 15.27
C ILE A 149 -8.56 12.19 15.97
N VAL A 150 -8.45 13.45 15.51
CA VAL A 150 -9.14 14.60 16.11
C VAL A 150 -10.64 14.60 15.81
N SER A 151 -11.05 14.20 14.60
CA SER A 151 -12.46 14.23 14.20
C SER A 151 -13.32 13.17 14.91
N GLY A 152 -12.73 12.19 15.60
CA GLY A 152 -13.45 11.18 16.39
C GLY A 152 -14.43 10.30 15.59
N LYS A 153 -14.47 10.44 14.25
CA LYS A 153 -15.32 9.66 13.37
C LYS A 153 -14.81 8.22 13.39
N LYS A 154 -15.51 7.37 14.14
CA LYS A 154 -15.34 5.92 14.04
C LYS A 154 -15.53 5.54 12.57
N PRO A 155 -14.74 4.58 12.05
CA PRO A 155 -14.99 4.07 10.71
C PRO A 155 -16.46 3.66 10.63
N ASN A 156 -17.10 3.98 9.50
CA ASN A 156 -18.40 3.41 9.14
C ASN A 156 -18.16 1.92 8.86
N LEU A 157 -17.89 1.15 9.90
CA LEU A 157 -18.20 -0.26 9.87
C LEU A 157 -19.70 -0.30 9.60
N HIS A 158 -20.12 -1.02 8.57
CA HIS A 158 -21.50 -1.43 8.40
C HIS A 158 -21.85 -2.37 9.56
N THR A 159 -21.89 -1.82 10.78
CA THR A 159 -22.55 -2.44 11.91
C THR A 159 -24.01 -2.36 11.55
N GLY A 160 -24.54 -3.43 10.97
CA GLY A 160 -25.98 -3.63 10.86
C GLY A 160 -26.59 -3.24 12.21
N ASN A 161 -27.62 -2.39 12.15
CA ASN A 161 -28.29 -1.79 13.30
C ASN A 161 -28.10 -2.63 14.55
N GLU A 162 -27.36 -2.11 15.54
CA GLU A 162 -27.24 -2.74 16.85
C GLU A 162 -28.66 -2.88 17.42
N THR A 163 -29.31 -4.00 17.14
CA THR A 163 -30.55 -4.37 17.78
C THR A 163 -30.17 -4.51 19.24
N ALA A 164 -30.67 -3.59 20.07
CA ALA A 164 -30.43 -3.60 21.50
C ALA A 164 -30.81 -4.98 22.05
N VAL A 165 -29.79 -5.80 22.33
CA VAL A 165 -29.99 -7.11 22.92
C VAL A 165 -30.42 -6.85 24.36
N ASN A 166 -31.71 -7.02 24.62
CA ASN A 166 -32.25 -6.92 25.97
C ASN A 166 -31.56 -7.97 26.84
N ARG A 167 -30.70 -7.51 27.76
CA ARG A 167 -30.07 -8.37 28.76
C ARG A 167 -31.16 -8.91 29.68
N CYS A 168 -31.40 -10.20 29.58
CA CYS A 168 -32.31 -10.92 30.45
C CYS A 168 -31.47 -11.73 31.44
N ASP A 169 -31.50 -11.34 32.71
CA ASP A 169 -30.70 -11.97 33.77
C ASP A 169 -31.25 -13.36 34.20
N THR A 170 -32.50 -13.67 33.83
CA THR A 170 -33.19 -14.94 34.12
C THR A 170 -33.31 -15.87 32.91
N CYS A 171 -32.81 -15.47 31.75
CA CYS A 171 -32.90 -16.27 30.55
C CYS A 171 -31.78 -17.32 30.50
N SER A 172 -32.09 -18.50 29.96
CA SER A 172 -31.07 -19.50 29.62
C SER A 172 -30.04 -18.85 28.71
N LYS A 173 -28.75 -18.96 29.06
CA LYS A 173 -27.67 -18.36 28.27
C LYS A 173 -27.76 -18.92 26.84
N PRO A 174 -27.91 -18.08 25.81
CA PRO A 174 -28.07 -18.57 24.44
C PRO A 174 -26.78 -19.21 23.95
N ASP A 175 -26.92 -20.22 23.10
CA ASP A 175 -25.79 -20.77 22.36
C ASP A 175 -25.28 -19.72 21.36
N ILE A 176 -23.97 -19.44 21.42
CA ILE A 176 -23.32 -18.48 20.54
C ILE A 176 -22.76 -19.24 19.36
N TYR A 177 -23.32 -18.99 18.17
CA TYR A 177 -22.81 -19.54 16.92
C TYR A 177 -21.96 -18.48 16.20
N LEU A 178 -20.67 -18.75 16.05
CA LEU A 178 -19.79 -17.99 15.16
C LEU A 178 -19.70 -18.74 13.84
N VAL A 179 -20.34 -18.21 12.80
CA VAL A 179 -20.22 -18.75 11.44
C VAL A 179 -19.12 -17.98 10.73
N LEU A 180 -17.94 -18.57 10.65
CA LEU A 180 -16.84 -18.04 9.85
C LEU A 180 -16.87 -18.75 8.50
N LEU A 181 -17.26 -18.03 7.45
CA LEU A 181 -17.27 -18.56 6.10
C LEU A 181 -15.96 -18.16 5.42
N ASP A 182 -15.20 -19.15 4.98
CA ASP A 182 -14.04 -18.90 4.15
C ASP A 182 -14.51 -18.54 2.73
N GLU A 183 -13.93 -17.49 2.16
CA GLU A 183 -14.23 -16.99 0.81
C GLU A 183 -15.70 -16.62 0.54
N TYR A 184 -16.52 -16.33 1.55
CA TYR A 184 -17.87 -15.79 1.30
C TYR A 184 -17.80 -14.31 0.91
N TRP A 185 -18.20 -14.01 -0.32
CA TRP A 185 -18.17 -12.64 -0.85
C TRP A 185 -19.24 -11.80 -0.17
N GLY A 186 -18.93 -10.53 0.13
CA GLY A 186 -19.91 -9.59 0.65
C GLY A 186 -21.08 -9.37 -0.32
N ALA A 187 -22.18 -8.77 0.16
CA ALA A 187 -23.39 -8.56 -0.63
C ALA A 187 -23.12 -7.88 -1.99
N GLU A 188 -22.22 -6.90 -2.02
CA GLU A 188 -21.81 -6.23 -3.26
C GLU A 188 -21.07 -7.17 -4.22
N GLY A 189 -20.18 -8.01 -3.69
CA GLY A 189 -19.42 -8.98 -4.46
C GLY A 189 -20.30 -10.09 -5.06
N LEU A 190 -21.25 -10.60 -4.28
CA LEU A 190 -22.25 -11.58 -4.74
C LEU A 190 -23.11 -11.01 -5.87
N LYS A 191 -23.54 -9.75 -5.75
CA LYS A 191 -24.32 -9.08 -6.78
C LYS A 191 -23.49 -8.81 -8.03
N ALA A 192 -22.26 -8.33 -7.88
CA ALA A 192 -21.40 -7.98 -9.02
C ALA A 192 -20.92 -9.21 -9.81
N CYS A 193 -20.55 -10.30 -9.13
CA CYS A 193 -19.98 -11.48 -9.78
C CYS A 193 -21.00 -12.56 -10.13
N TYR A 194 -22.08 -12.68 -9.35
CA TYR A 194 -23.06 -13.76 -9.48
C TYR A 194 -24.49 -13.26 -9.73
N GLY A 195 -24.72 -11.94 -9.73
CA GLY A 195 -26.07 -11.37 -9.86
C GLY A 195 -26.98 -11.71 -8.68
N TYR A 196 -26.42 -12.16 -7.56
CA TYR A 196 -27.17 -12.64 -6.40
C TYR A 196 -27.44 -11.51 -5.42
N GLU A 197 -28.72 -11.24 -5.15
CA GLU A 197 -29.18 -10.24 -4.17
C GLU A 197 -29.26 -10.87 -2.78
N ASN A 198 -28.30 -10.53 -1.92
CA ASN A 198 -28.21 -11.06 -0.57
C ASN A 198 -28.88 -10.16 0.48
N SER A 199 -30.00 -9.52 0.14
CA SER A 199 -30.67 -8.53 1.02
C SER A 199 -31.39 -9.13 2.23
N ALA A 200 -31.48 -10.46 2.30
CA ALA A 200 -32.16 -11.18 3.38
C ALA A 200 -31.25 -11.46 4.59
N PHE A 201 -29.94 -11.21 4.47
CA PHE A 201 -28.92 -11.47 5.48
C PHE A 201 -28.14 -10.19 5.82
#